data_AF-A0A7S1NNI3-F1
#
_entry.id   AF-A0A7S1NNI3-F1
#
_cell.length_a   1.000
_cell.length_b   1.000
_cell.length_c   1.000
_cell.angle_alpha   90.00
_cell.angle_beta   90.00
_cell.angle_gamma   90.00
#
_symmetry.space_group_name_H-M   'P 1'
#
loop_
_entity.id
_entity.type
_entity.pdbx_description
1 polymer ?
#
loop_
_entity_poly.entity_id
_entity_poly.type
_entity_poly.pdbx_seq_one_letter_code
_entity_poly.pdbx_strand_id
1 'polypeptide(L)'
;IAVLSEHVNLQRGVLFTSPEQKAWIDFRRQIQMHRPVVRLPAPKNFAQMLCQQIICTRVFHQVVHWSIVLNVFALCVSFVGQPVWFNALINFINNSCTCIYCVEISLRLTAYNRKFFRDYWNTFDFIVTAGSLLVMCVEMTDINSFLIVAFGRVLRIARMTRLVTNDDTLKGFVATLLFSAASILNIISLLVILLIFFGYLGKAQLANTRFLWAYNHNTNFRRFQDSIRLLIGCVTLDNWNNVMGDLAISGVLCTSTKDFNDCGSPIFSHVFFLCFYVVCAYMIQNLVIAIVLDNFGGG
;
A
#
# COMPACT_ATOMS: atom_id res chain seq x y z
N ILE A 1 2.68 -1.63 32.70
CA ILE A 1 1.79 -0.56 32.20
C ILE A 1 2.13 0.79 32.85
N ALA A 2 2.12 0.92 34.19
CA ALA A 2 2.48 2.17 34.88
C ALA A 2 3.90 2.69 34.56
N VAL A 3 4.91 1.82 34.61
CA VAL A 3 6.30 2.16 34.25
C VAL A 3 6.42 2.61 32.79
N LEU A 4 5.62 2.01 31.90
CA LEU A 4 5.57 2.35 30.48
C LEU A 4 4.93 3.74 30.27
N SER A 5 3.87 4.07 31.03
CA SER A 5 3.27 5.41 30.97
C SER A 5 4.21 6.50 31.52
N GLU A 6 4.98 6.19 32.56
CA GLU A 6 5.93 7.14 33.16
C GLU A 6 7.12 7.40 32.23
N HIS A 7 7.66 6.35 31.60
CA HIS A 7 8.76 6.48 30.63
C HIS A 7 8.36 7.28 29.39
N VAL A 8 7.13 7.09 28.90
CA VAL A 8 6.58 7.85 27.77
C VAL A 8 6.36 9.32 28.15
N ASN A 9 5.89 9.60 29.36
CA ASN A 9 5.71 10.99 29.84
C ASN A 9 7.04 11.72 30.06
N LEU A 10 8.09 11.00 30.50
CA LEU A 10 9.45 11.50 30.65
C LEU A 10 10.08 11.85 29.29
N GLN A 11 9.96 10.97 28.30
CA GLN A 11 10.46 11.24 26.94
C GLN A 11 9.75 12.41 26.26
N ARG A 12 8.49 12.68 26.62
CA ARG A 12 7.70 13.79 26.06
C ARG A 12 7.86 15.11 26.82
N GLY A 13 8.58 15.16 27.94
CA GLY A 13 8.76 16.37 28.75
C GLY A 13 7.48 16.92 29.40
N VAL A 14 6.38 16.15 29.41
CA VAL A 14 5.05 16.59 29.89
C VAL A 14 4.89 16.39 31.40
N LEU A 15 5.85 15.74 32.06
CA LEU A 15 5.82 15.52 33.50
C LEU A 15 5.92 16.84 34.30
N PHE A 16 6.49 17.88 33.69
CA PHE A 16 6.73 19.19 34.32
C PHE A 16 5.78 20.29 33.85
N THR A 17 4.77 19.98 33.04
CA THR A 17 3.83 21.00 32.54
C THR A 17 2.72 21.28 33.55
N SER A 18 2.38 22.55 33.74
CA SER A 18 1.21 22.93 34.56
C SER A 18 -0.10 22.41 33.92
N PRO A 19 -1.17 22.24 34.70
CA PRO A 19 -2.47 21.81 34.17
C PRO A 19 -2.98 22.71 33.02
N GLU A 20 -2.73 24.02 33.09
CA GLU A 20 -3.10 24.99 32.06
C GLU A 20 -2.26 24.84 30.79
N GLN A 21 -0.95 24.58 30.93
CA GLN A 21 -0.07 24.32 29.79
C GLN A 21 -0.45 23.03 29.08
N LYS A 22 -0.85 22.00 29.84
CA LYS A 22 -1.37 20.76 29.26
C LYS A 22 -2.66 21.01 28.46
N ALA A 23 -3.61 21.74 29.03
CA ALA A 23 -4.84 22.13 28.33
C ALA A 23 -4.56 22.95 27.06
N TRP A 24 -3.57 23.84 27.08
CA TRP A 24 -3.15 24.61 25.90
C TRP A 24 -2.51 23.74 24.81
N ILE A 25 -1.66 22.78 25.20
CA ILE A 25 -1.06 21.82 24.27
C ILE A 25 -2.15 20.95 23.63
N ASP A 26 -3.10 20.46 24.42
CA ASP A 26 -4.23 19.66 23.94
C ASP A 26 -5.13 20.46 22.99
N PHE A 27 -5.44 21.72 23.34
CA PHE A 27 -6.19 22.64 22.48
C PHE A 27 -5.47 22.91 21.15
N ARG A 28 -4.16 23.17 21.20
CA ARG A 28 -3.35 23.39 20.00
C ARG A 28 -3.32 22.14 19.11
N ARG A 29 -3.25 20.94 19.70
CA ARG A 29 -3.36 19.67 18.97
C ARG A 29 -4.73 19.54 18.31
N GLN A 30 -5.82 19.84 19.00
CA GLN A 30 -7.17 19.83 18.42
C GLN A 30 -7.28 20.78 17.22
N ILE A 31 -6.77 22.01 17.33
CA ILE A 31 -6.74 22.95 16.19
C ILE A 31 -5.91 22.41 15.03
N GLN A 32 -4.76 21.79 15.30
CA GLN A 32 -3.91 21.21 14.26
C GLN A 32 -4.56 19.99 13.57
N MET A 33 -5.36 19.21 14.30
CA MET A 33 -6.14 18.10 13.74
C MET A 33 -7.29 18.60 12.86
N HIS A 34 -7.91 19.73 13.21
CA HIS A 34 -8.99 20.32 12.43
C HIS A 34 -8.45 21.21 11.29
N ARG A 35 -8.22 20.61 10.12
CA ARG A 35 -7.97 21.39 8.89
C ARG A 35 -9.24 22.16 8.48
N PRO A 36 -9.13 23.43 8.05
CA PRO A 36 -10.27 24.19 7.57
C PRO A 36 -10.87 23.53 6.32
N VAL A 37 -12.19 23.31 6.34
CA VAL A 37 -12.93 22.77 5.19
C VAL A 37 -12.73 23.70 4.00
N VAL A 38 -12.22 23.16 2.89
CA VAL A 38 -12.02 23.94 1.65
C VAL A 38 -13.39 24.28 1.08
N ARG A 39 -13.86 25.51 1.31
CA ARG A 39 -15.11 26.00 0.74
C ARG A 39 -14.96 26.28 -0.75
N LEU A 40 -16.03 26.00 -1.50
CA LEU A 40 -16.17 26.39 -2.90
C LEU A 40 -15.91 27.90 -3.07
N PRO A 41 -15.19 28.34 -4.12
CA PRO A 41 -15.02 29.76 -4.39
C PRO A 41 -16.37 30.40 -4.73
N ALA A 42 -16.58 31.66 -4.31
CA ALA A 42 -17.76 32.42 -4.74
C ALA A 42 -17.87 32.41 -6.28
N PRO A 43 -19.06 32.11 -6.83
CA PRO A 43 -19.23 31.98 -8.27
C PRO A 43 -19.05 33.34 -8.94
N LYS A 44 -18.26 33.41 -10.01
CA LYS A 44 -18.10 34.61 -10.83
C LYS A 44 -19.03 34.62 -12.04
N ASN A 45 -19.34 33.43 -12.57
CA ASN A 45 -20.10 33.24 -13.81
C ASN A 45 -21.39 32.44 -13.55
N PHE A 46 -22.42 32.64 -14.38
CA PHE A 46 -23.69 31.88 -14.30
C PHE A 46 -23.48 30.37 -14.42
N ALA A 47 -22.65 29.93 -15.37
CA ALA A 47 -22.29 28.52 -15.53
C ALA A 47 -21.63 27.94 -14.27
N GLN A 48 -20.76 28.71 -13.61
CA GLN A 48 -20.12 28.30 -12.36
C GLN A 48 -21.13 28.19 -11.22
N MET A 49 -22.08 29.13 -11.12
CA MET A 49 -23.16 29.10 -10.14
C MET A 49 -24.05 27.87 -10.31
N LEU A 50 -24.47 27.58 -11.55
CA LEU A 50 -25.30 26.41 -11.86
C LEU A 50 -24.56 25.09 -11.52
N CYS A 51 -23.29 24.97 -11.92
CA CYS A 51 -22.50 23.78 -11.61
C CYS A 51 -22.30 23.60 -10.11
N GLN A 52 -22.06 24.69 -9.36
CA GLN A 52 -21.97 24.66 -7.91
C GLN A 52 -23.28 24.22 -7.26
N GLN A 53 -24.43 24.69 -7.75
CA GLN A 53 -25.73 24.25 -7.26
C GLN A 53 -25.92 22.75 -7.49
N ILE A 54 -25.61 22.23 -8.68
CA ILE A 54 -25.74 20.81 -9.01
C ILE A 54 -24.86 19.94 -8.11
N ILE A 55 -23.57 20.29 -7.96
CA ILE A 55 -22.61 19.51 -7.16
C ILE A 55 -23.01 19.45 -5.68
N CYS A 56 -23.57 20.55 -5.15
CA CYS A 56 -24.02 20.61 -3.76
C CYS A 56 -25.31 19.83 -3.49
N THR A 57 -26.00 19.30 -4.51
CA THR A 57 -27.21 18.51 -4.29
C THR A 57 -26.89 17.12 -3.71
N ARG A 58 -27.69 16.69 -2.73
CA ARG A 58 -27.57 15.34 -2.15
C ARG A 58 -27.79 14.23 -3.18
N VAL A 59 -28.69 14.47 -4.13
CA VAL A 59 -29.01 13.51 -5.20
C VAL A 59 -27.79 13.26 -6.07
N PHE A 60 -27.09 14.31 -6.50
CA PHE A 60 -25.86 14.18 -7.30
C PHE A 60 -24.80 13.36 -6.55
N HIS A 61 -24.57 13.67 -5.27
CA HIS A 61 -23.63 12.92 -4.45
C HIS A 61 -24.01 11.44 -4.30
N GLN A 62 -25.29 11.13 -4.11
CA GLN A 62 -25.78 9.74 -4.03
C GLN A 62 -25.61 9.01 -5.36
N VAL A 63 -25.91 9.65 -6.49
CA VAL A 63 -25.73 9.05 -7.83
C VAL A 63 -24.26 8.68 -8.06
N VAL A 64 -23.33 9.60 -7.78
CA VAL A 64 -21.89 9.33 -7.90
C VAL A 64 -21.49 8.18 -6.97
N HIS A 65 -21.90 8.22 -5.70
CA HIS A 65 -21.56 7.17 -4.74
C HIS A 65 -22.06 5.78 -5.17
N TRP A 66 -23.34 5.67 -5.55
CA TRP A 66 -23.91 4.39 -6.01
C TRP A 66 -23.29 3.90 -7.31
N SER A 67 -22.88 4.81 -8.21
CA SER A 67 -22.16 4.43 -9.43
C SER A 67 -20.79 3.82 -9.13
N ILE A 68 -20.09 4.27 -8.08
CA ILE A 68 -18.84 3.68 -7.59
C ILE A 68 -19.10 2.29 -7.04
N VAL A 69 -20.08 2.15 -6.14
CA VAL A 69 -20.45 0.86 -5.56
C VAL A 69 -20.81 -0.16 -6.64
N LEU A 70 -21.61 0.24 -7.63
CA LEU A 70 -21.96 -0.60 -8.77
C LEU A 70 -20.73 -1.00 -9.61
N ASN A 71 -19.80 -0.07 -9.83
CA ASN A 71 -18.57 -0.36 -10.57
C ASN A 71 -17.68 -1.37 -9.85
N VAL A 72 -17.51 -1.21 -8.52
CA VAL A 72 -16.78 -2.18 -7.70
C VAL A 72 -17.46 -3.54 -7.73
N PHE A 73 -18.78 -3.59 -7.60
CA PHE A 73 -19.54 -4.83 -7.67
C PHE A 73 -19.35 -5.54 -9.02
N ALA A 74 -19.40 -4.81 -10.13
CA ALA A 74 -19.14 -5.35 -11.47
C ALA A 74 -17.73 -5.96 -11.59
N LEU A 75 -16.73 -5.36 -10.95
CA LEU A 75 -15.37 -5.91 -10.88
C LEU A 75 -15.32 -7.19 -10.04
N CYS A 76 -16.00 -7.23 -8.88
CA CYS A 76 -16.03 -8.39 -8.00
C CYS A 76 -16.70 -9.63 -8.60
N VAL A 77 -17.76 -9.44 -9.41
CA VAL A 77 -18.48 -10.56 -10.03
C VAL A 77 -17.77 -11.07 -11.31
N SER A 78 -16.84 -10.31 -11.87
CA SER A 78 -16.12 -10.74 -13.08
C SER A 78 -15.25 -11.98 -12.82
N PHE A 79 -15.25 -12.94 -13.76
CA PHE A 79 -14.48 -14.18 -13.65
C PHE A 79 -13.87 -14.61 -14.99
N VAL A 80 -12.83 -15.45 -14.92
CA VAL A 80 -12.13 -15.96 -16.10
C VAL A 80 -13.01 -16.99 -16.83
N GLY A 81 -13.20 -16.82 -18.14
CA GLY A 81 -14.04 -17.71 -18.95
C GLY A 81 -15.52 -17.38 -18.94
N GLN A 82 -15.90 -16.16 -18.54
CA GLN A 82 -17.28 -15.70 -18.52
C GLN A 82 -17.93 -15.68 -19.93
N PRO A 83 -19.25 -15.95 -20.03
CA PRO A 83 -19.93 -15.97 -21.31
C PRO A 83 -19.98 -14.57 -21.95
N VAL A 84 -20.04 -14.53 -23.28
CA VAL A 84 -19.92 -13.29 -24.07
C VAL A 84 -20.95 -12.23 -23.67
N TRP A 85 -22.19 -12.65 -23.42
CA TRP A 85 -23.27 -11.74 -22.99
C TRP A 85 -22.98 -11.09 -21.62
N PHE A 86 -22.39 -11.84 -20.70
CA PHE A 86 -22.07 -11.34 -19.37
C PHE A 86 -20.90 -10.35 -19.43
N ASN A 87 -19.88 -10.65 -20.25
CA ASN A 87 -18.79 -9.73 -20.52
C ASN A 87 -19.30 -8.41 -21.15
N ALA A 88 -20.23 -8.49 -22.11
CA ALA A 88 -20.85 -7.31 -22.72
C ALA A 88 -21.62 -6.47 -21.71
N LEU A 89 -22.38 -7.10 -20.80
CA LEU A 89 -23.09 -6.42 -19.72
C LEU A 89 -22.15 -5.69 -18.76
N ILE A 90 -21.09 -6.37 -18.30
CA ILE A 90 -20.09 -5.78 -17.40
C ILE A 90 -19.38 -4.59 -18.08
N ASN A 91 -19.02 -4.72 -19.36
CA ASN A 91 -18.43 -3.61 -20.13
C ASN A 91 -19.41 -2.44 -20.28
N PHE A 92 -20.69 -2.71 -20.53
CA PHE A 92 -21.71 -1.66 -20.62
C PHE A 92 -21.86 -0.88 -19.29
N ILE A 93 -21.91 -1.59 -18.16
CA ILE A 93 -21.96 -0.98 -16.82
C ILE A 93 -20.71 -0.12 -16.59
N ASN A 94 -19.52 -0.68 -16.84
CA ASN A 94 -18.25 0.03 -16.66
C ASN A 94 -18.15 1.31 -17.51
N ASN A 95 -18.62 1.24 -18.75
CA ASN A 95 -18.64 2.36 -19.69
C ASN A 95 -19.62 3.44 -19.23
N SER A 96 -20.81 3.04 -18.77
CA SER A 96 -21.82 3.96 -18.21
C SER A 96 -21.31 4.70 -16.97
N CYS A 97 -20.66 3.99 -16.04
CA CYS A 97 -20.00 4.61 -14.88
C CYS A 97 -18.91 5.60 -15.30
N THR A 98 -18.10 5.27 -16.32
CA THR A 98 -17.06 6.17 -16.85
C THR A 98 -17.66 7.47 -17.37
N CYS A 99 -18.78 7.41 -18.09
CA CYS A 99 -19.47 8.61 -18.57
C CYS A 99 -19.97 9.48 -17.41
N ILE A 100 -20.56 8.88 -16.36
CA ILE A 100 -20.99 9.61 -15.15
C ILE A 100 -19.80 10.33 -14.51
N TYR A 101 -18.65 9.67 -14.41
CA TYR A 101 -17.42 10.26 -13.87
C TYR A 101 -16.85 11.39 -14.71
N CYS A 102 -16.94 11.29 -16.03
CA CYS A 102 -16.57 12.39 -16.92
C CYS A 102 -17.44 13.62 -16.65
N VAL A 103 -18.77 13.45 -16.59
CA VAL A 103 -19.70 14.55 -16.28
C VAL A 103 -19.40 15.15 -14.91
N GLU A 104 -19.20 14.31 -13.91
CA GLU A 104 -18.87 14.73 -12.56
C GLU A 104 -17.61 15.62 -12.51
N ILE A 105 -16.54 15.17 -13.16
CA ILE A 105 -15.27 15.90 -13.18
C ILE A 105 -15.37 17.17 -14.01
N SER A 106 -16.11 17.19 -15.11
CA SER A 106 -16.38 18.42 -15.88
C SER A 106 -17.15 19.45 -15.03
N LEU A 107 -18.14 19.01 -14.25
CA LEU A 107 -18.86 19.88 -13.31
C LEU A 107 -17.91 20.39 -12.21
N ARG A 108 -17.11 19.52 -11.58
CA ARG A 108 -16.13 19.94 -10.56
C ARG A 108 -15.09 20.91 -11.12
N LEU A 109 -14.57 20.65 -12.32
CA LEU A 109 -13.59 21.52 -12.97
C LEU A 109 -14.15 22.93 -13.24
N THR A 110 -15.39 23.03 -13.70
CA THR A 110 -16.07 24.32 -13.92
C THR A 110 -16.42 25.04 -12.61
N ALA A 111 -16.83 24.31 -11.57
CA ALA A 111 -17.19 24.87 -10.27
C ALA A 111 -15.98 25.41 -9.48
N TYR A 112 -14.87 24.68 -9.44
CA TYR A 112 -13.65 25.04 -8.71
C TYR A 112 -12.66 25.87 -9.54
N ASN A 113 -12.75 25.81 -10.88
CA ASN A 113 -11.86 26.50 -11.82
C ASN A 113 -10.38 26.20 -11.48
N ARG A 114 -9.48 27.19 -11.47
CA ARG A 114 -8.05 26.99 -11.14
C ARG A 114 -7.79 26.36 -9.76
N LYS A 115 -8.72 26.49 -8.79
CA LYS A 115 -8.55 25.87 -7.47
C LYS A 115 -8.69 24.34 -7.51
N PHE A 116 -9.25 23.78 -8.59
CA PHE A 116 -9.39 22.34 -8.80
C PHE A 116 -8.03 21.64 -8.72
N PHE A 117 -7.03 22.15 -9.45
CA PHE A 117 -5.68 21.57 -9.50
C PHE A 117 -4.82 21.83 -8.25
N ARG A 118 -5.31 22.65 -7.30
CA ARG A 118 -4.62 22.86 -6.02
C ARG A 118 -4.89 21.73 -5.04
N ASP A 119 -5.99 21.01 -5.22
CA ASP A 119 -6.32 19.85 -4.42
C ASP A 119 -5.78 18.59 -5.09
N TYR A 120 -4.91 17.87 -4.37
CA TYR A 120 -4.29 16.64 -4.85
C TYR A 120 -5.33 15.56 -5.16
N TRP A 121 -6.41 15.48 -4.39
CA TRP A 121 -7.46 14.48 -4.61
C TRP A 121 -8.26 14.74 -5.88
N ASN A 122 -8.62 16.00 -6.14
CA ASN A 122 -9.30 16.39 -7.37
C ASN A 122 -8.42 16.19 -8.61
N THR A 123 -7.13 16.53 -8.49
CA THR A 123 -6.15 16.31 -9.59
C THR A 123 -5.98 14.83 -9.90
N PHE A 124 -5.89 13.99 -8.85
CA PHE A 124 -5.81 12.55 -9.00
C PHE A 124 -7.07 11.96 -9.66
N ASP A 125 -8.27 12.34 -9.22
CA ASP A 125 -9.52 11.92 -9.85
C ASP A 125 -9.57 12.31 -11.33
N PHE A 126 -9.12 13.52 -11.68
CA PHE A 126 -9.06 13.99 -13.07
C PHE A 126 -8.16 13.09 -13.92
N ILE A 127 -6.96 12.76 -13.45
CA ILE A 127 -6.02 11.88 -14.17
C ILE A 127 -6.63 10.50 -14.40
N VAL A 128 -7.25 9.91 -13.38
CA VAL A 128 -7.89 8.59 -13.48
C VAL A 128 -9.06 8.61 -14.48
N THR A 129 -9.86 9.69 -14.49
CA THR A 129 -10.97 9.88 -15.44
C THR A 129 -10.47 10.05 -16.87
N ALA A 130 -9.48 10.92 -17.07
CA ALA A 130 -8.91 11.20 -18.38
C ALA A 130 -8.26 9.95 -18.97
N GLY A 131 -7.48 9.22 -18.17
CA GLY A 131 -6.92 7.92 -18.57
C GLY A 131 -8.01 6.91 -18.93
N SER A 132 -9.07 6.81 -18.12
CA SER A 132 -10.20 5.92 -18.40
C SER A 132 -10.92 6.26 -19.71
N LEU A 133 -11.09 7.54 -20.02
CA LEU A 133 -11.69 8.00 -21.27
C LEU A 133 -10.78 7.70 -22.47
N LEU A 134 -9.46 7.91 -22.33
CA LEU A 134 -8.50 7.57 -23.38
C LEU A 134 -8.51 6.07 -23.69
N VAL A 135 -8.53 5.21 -22.66
CA VAL A 135 -8.63 3.76 -22.84
C VAL A 135 -9.91 3.38 -23.56
N MET A 136 -11.04 3.96 -23.15
CA MET A 136 -12.33 3.75 -23.82
C MET A 136 -12.28 4.14 -25.30
N CYS A 137 -11.69 5.29 -25.65
CA CYS A 137 -11.54 5.72 -27.04
C CYS A 137 -10.65 4.79 -27.86
N VAL A 138 -9.57 4.27 -27.28
CA VAL A 138 -8.65 3.35 -27.97
C VAL A 138 -9.26 1.97 -28.15
N GLU A 139 -10.07 1.50 -27.20
CA GLU A 139 -10.83 0.24 -27.34
C GLU A 139 -11.82 0.29 -28.52
N MET A 140 -12.19 1.48 -29.01
CA MET A 140 -13.04 1.65 -30.21
C MET A 140 -12.26 1.61 -31.53
N THR A 141 -10.93 1.75 -31.52
CA THR A 141 -10.11 1.87 -32.75
C THR A 141 -9.40 0.57 -33.15
N ASP A 142 -9.76 -0.58 -32.55
CA ASP A 142 -9.14 -1.90 -32.77
C ASP A 142 -7.61 -1.96 -32.57
N ILE A 143 -7.02 -0.95 -31.92
CA ILE A 143 -5.58 -0.89 -31.62
C ILE A 143 -5.28 -1.81 -30.41
N ASN A 144 -5.03 -3.08 -30.69
CA ASN A 144 -4.71 -4.08 -29.68
C ASN A 144 -3.22 -4.07 -29.31
N SER A 145 -2.79 -3.05 -28.55
CA SER A 145 -1.47 -3.07 -27.91
C SER A 145 -1.54 -3.73 -26.53
N PHE A 146 -0.63 -4.67 -26.25
CA PHE A 146 -0.50 -5.29 -24.93
C PHE A 146 -0.42 -4.26 -23.80
N LEU A 147 0.32 -3.17 -24.02
CA LEU A 147 0.46 -2.09 -23.05
C LEU A 147 -0.89 -1.40 -22.78
N ILE A 148 -1.67 -1.14 -23.82
CA ILE A 148 -2.98 -0.47 -23.69
C ILE A 148 -3.94 -1.36 -22.88
N VAL A 149 -3.96 -2.67 -23.15
CA VAL A 149 -4.77 -3.62 -22.39
C VAL A 149 -4.32 -3.69 -20.93
N ALA A 150 -3.01 -3.75 -20.67
CA ALA A 150 -2.46 -3.79 -19.31
C ALA A 150 -2.76 -2.50 -18.53
N PHE A 151 -2.50 -1.33 -19.12
CA PHE A 151 -2.81 -0.03 -18.52
C PHE A 151 -4.31 0.19 -18.33
N GLY A 152 -5.14 -0.25 -19.28
CA GLY A 152 -6.59 -0.20 -19.18
C GLY A 152 -7.11 -0.98 -17.98
N ARG A 153 -6.54 -2.16 -17.68
CA ARG A 153 -6.87 -2.93 -16.47
C ARG A 153 -6.52 -2.16 -15.19
N VAL A 154 -5.34 -1.55 -15.14
CA VAL A 154 -4.92 -0.74 -13.97
C VAL A 154 -5.85 0.46 -13.77
N LEU A 155 -6.20 1.17 -14.83
CA LEU A 155 -7.10 2.33 -14.76
C LEU A 155 -8.53 1.95 -14.33
N ARG A 156 -9.00 0.75 -14.69
CA ARG A 156 -10.28 0.22 -14.19
C ARG A 156 -10.22 0.01 -12.67
N ILE A 157 -9.14 -0.57 -12.15
CA ILE A 157 -8.93 -0.77 -10.70
C ILE A 157 -8.77 0.58 -9.98
N ALA A 158 -8.08 1.53 -10.60
CA ALA A 158 -7.90 2.87 -10.07
C ALA A 158 -9.21 3.64 -9.88
N ARG A 159 -10.34 3.21 -10.46
CA ARG A 159 -11.64 3.84 -10.14
C ARG A 159 -12.13 3.49 -8.74
N MET A 160 -11.72 2.35 -8.17
CA MET A 160 -12.04 1.97 -6.79
C MET A 160 -11.50 2.97 -5.77
N THR A 161 -10.38 3.64 -6.08
CA THR A 161 -9.82 4.66 -5.18
C THR A 161 -10.72 5.89 -5.06
N ARG A 162 -11.72 6.06 -5.94
CA ARG A 162 -12.73 7.12 -5.79
C ARG A 162 -13.57 6.99 -4.53
N LEU A 163 -13.71 5.77 -4.00
CA LEU A 163 -14.35 5.58 -2.70
C LEU A 163 -13.61 6.39 -1.62
N VAL A 164 -12.26 6.38 -1.68
CA VAL A 164 -11.41 7.18 -0.80
C VAL A 164 -11.53 8.66 -1.13
N THR A 165 -11.47 9.05 -2.40
CA THR A 165 -11.46 10.48 -2.77
C THR A 165 -12.80 11.20 -2.55
N ASN A 166 -13.89 10.46 -2.39
CA ASN A 166 -15.20 11.02 -2.08
C ASN A 166 -15.55 11.04 -0.58
N ASP A 167 -14.74 10.38 0.27
CA ASP A 167 -15.01 10.30 1.71
C ASP A 167 -13.85 10.94 2.51
N ASP A 168 -14.15 12.03 3.21
CA ASP A 168 -13.14 12.77 3.97
C ASP A 168 -12.56 11.97 5.15
N THR A 169 -13.30 11.00 5.68
CA THR A 169 -12.83 10.10 6.74
C THR A 169 -11.83 9.09 6.15
N LEU A 170 -12.13 8.51 4.98
CA LEU A 170 -11.19 7.66 4.25
C LEU A 170 -9.93 8.42 3.82
N LYS A 171 -10.05 9.66 3.36
CA LYS A 171 -8.88 10.53 3.11
C LYS A 171 -8.06 10.73 4.37
N GLY A 172 -8.72 10.95 5.50
CA GLY A 172 -8.10 11.05 6.82
C GLY A 172 -7.29 9.79 7.15
N PHE A 173 -7.88 8.61 7.00
CA PHE A 173 -7.18 7.34 7.22
C PHE A 173 -5.98 7.17 6.30
N VAL A 174 -6.11 7.47 5.01
CA VAL A 174 -4.98 7.39 4.07
C VAL A 174 -3.88 8.39 4.43
N ALA A 175 -4.24 9.62 4.81
CA ALA A 175 -3.27 10.62 5.25
C ALA A 175 -2.52 10.19 6.51
N THR A 176 -3.23 9.60 7.49
CA THR A 176 -2.62 9.04 8.70
C THR A 176 -1.69 7.87 8.36
N LEU A 177 -2.13 6.94 7.49
CA LEU A 177 -1.30 5.83 7.03
C LEU A 177 -0.02 6.31 6.34
N LEU A 178 -0.12 7.31 5.47
CA LEU A 178 1.04 7.90 4.78
C LEU A 178 1.97 8.63 5.74
N PHE A 179 1.43 9.33 6.74
CA PHE A 179 2.23 10.01 7.76
C PHE A 179 2.98 9.01 8.63
N SER A 180 2.29 7.96 9.13
CA SER A 180 2.92 6.88 9.90
C SER A 180 3.93 6.09 9.06
N ALA A 181 3.69 5.93 7.75
CA ALA A 181 4.64 5.25 6.86
C ALA A 181 6.01 5.96 6.83
N ALA A 182 6.05 7.29 6.93
CA ALA A 182 7.31 8.04 6.94
C ALA A 182 8.17 7.71 8.18
N SER A 183 7.57 7.57 9.37
CA SER A 183 8.28 7.14 10.59
C SER A 183 8.84 5.72 10.46
N ILE A 184 8.12 4.84 9.75
CA ILE A 184 8.49 3.45 9.55
C ILE A 184 9.71 3.29 8.62
N LEU A 185 9.96 4.26 7.71
CA LEU A 185 11.05 4.18 6.73
C LEU A 185 12.43 3.98 7.35
N ASN A 186 12.70 4.57 8.51
CA ASN A 186 13.99 4.43 9.21
C ASN A 186 14.22 2.99 9.73
N ILE A 187 13.17 2.31 10.14
CA ILE A 187 13.26 0.93 10.62
C ILE A 187 13.33 -0.03 9.43
N ILE A 188 12.57 0.26 8.35
CA ILE A 188 12.67 -0.49 7.10
C ILE A 188 14.08 -0.40 6.51
N SER A 189 14.74 0.77 6.54
CA SER A 189 16.10 0.90 6.01
C SER A 189 17.11 0.03 6.77
N LEU A 190 17.01 -0.01 8.10
CA LEU A 190 17.79 -0.94 8.93
C LEU A 190 17.49 -2.40 8.59
N LEU A 191 16.20 -2.75 8.36
CA LEU A 191 15.81 -4.11 8.00
C LEU A 191 16.40 -4.51 6.65
N VAL A 192 16.42 -3.60 5.67
CA VAL A 192 17.04 -3.85 4.36
C VAL A 192 18.54 -4.10 4.51
N ILE A 193 19.26 -3.32 5.34
CA ILE A 193 20.69 -3.56 5.59
C ILE A 193 20.91 -4.95 6.22
N LEU A 194 20.06 -5.33 7.18
CA LEU A 194 20.11 -6.66 7.80
C LEU A 194 19.89 -7.78 6.77
N LEU A 195 18.90 -7.63 5.89
CA LEU A 195 18.61 -8.59 4.82
C LEU A 195 19.79 -8.72 3.85
N ILE A 196 20.47 -7.62 3.53
CA ILE A 196 21.68 -7.64 2.69
C ILE A 196 22.81 -8.41 3.38
N PHE A 197 23.05 -8.14 4.65
CA PHE A 197 24.09 -8.82 5.43
C PHE A 197 23.84 -10.33 5.52
N PHE A 198 22.65 -10.75 5.96
CA PHE A 198 22.29 -12.17 6.03
C PHE A 198 22.19 -12.81 4.64
N GLY A 199 21.75 -12.08 3.62
CA GLY A 199 21.68 -12.56 2.25
C GLY A 199 23.05 -12.86 1.66
N TYR A 200 24.05 -12.02 1.97
CA TYR A 200 25.44 -12.26 1.61
C TYR A 200 26.05 -13.44 2.39
N LEU A 201 25.82 -13.51 3.71
CA LEU A 201 26.30 -14.63 4.53
C LEU A 201 25.71 -15.98 4.08
N GLY A 202 24.39 -16.03 3.84
CA GLY A 202 23.70 -17.21 3.33
C GLY A 202 24.23 -17.61 1.95
N LYS A 203 24.46 -16.64 1.06
CA LYS A 203 25.12 -16.90 -0.23
C LYS A 203 26.53 -17.47 -0.07
N ALA A 204 27.35 -16.90 0.82
CA ALA A 204 28.72 -17.31 1.00
C ALA A 204 28.85 -18.76 1.52
N GLN A 205 27.92 -19.21 2.37
CA GLN A 205 28.03 -20.50 3.05
C GLN A 205 27.05 -21.58 2.54
N LEU A 206 25.88 -21.19 2.03
CA LEU A 206 24.75 -22.08 1.74
C LEU A 206 24.32 -22.07 0.26
N ALA A 207 24.93 -21.24 -0.61
CA ALA A 207 24.53 -21.15 -2.02
C ALA A 207 24.66 -22.48 -2.75
N ASN A 208 25.69 -23.28 -2.44
CA ASN A 208 25.99 -24.51 -3.16
C ASN A 208 25.14 -25.70 -2.73
N THR A 209 24.36 -25.59 -1.66
CA THR A 209 23.49 -26.66 -1.18
C THR A 209 22.55 -27.15 -2.28
N ARG A 210 22.29 -28.46 -2.28
CA ARG A 210 21.39 -29.12 -3.22
C ARG A 210 19.98 -28.54 -3.11
N PHE A 211 19.29 -28.42 -4.25
CA PHE A 211 17.87 -28.05 -4.25
C PHE A 211 16.99 -29.22 -3.80
N LEU A 212 16.04 -28.90 -2.94
CA LEU A 212 14.99 -29.77 -2.42
C LEU A 212 13.63 -29.09 -2.63
N TRP A 213 12.70 -29.25 -1.70
CA TRP A 213 11.31 -28.80 -1.84
C TRP A 213 11.17 -27.31 -1.51
N ALA A 214 11.65 -26.88 -0.35
CA ALA A 214 11.58 -25.48 0.09
C ALA A 214 12.74 -24.64 -0.45
N TYR A 215 13.95 -25.21 -0.49
CA TYR A 215 15.12 -24.58 -1.11
C TYR A 215 15.23 -25.03 -2.57
N ASN A 216 14.85 -24.17 -3.52
CA ASN A 216 14.70 -24.54 -4.94
C ASN A 216 15.12 -23.43 -5.90
N HIS A 217 14.90 -23.63 -7.21
CA HIS A 217 15.29 -22.66 -8.25
C HIS A 217 14.72 -21.24 -8.07
N ASN A 218 13.57 -21.10 -7.42
CA ASN A 218 12.91 -19.81 -7.18
C ASN A 218 13.23 -19.23 -5.78
N THR A 219 13.56 -20.10 -4.82
CA THR A 219 13.82 -19.75 -3.42
C THR A 219 15.20 -20.28 -3.02
N ASN A 220 16.27 -19.50 -3.21
CA ASN A 220 17.63 -19.93 -2.92
C ASN A 220 18.61 -18.79 -2.58
N PHE A 221 19.84 -19.16 -2.21
CA PHE A 221 20.94 -18.25 -1.89
C PHE A 221 21.96 -18.06 -3.03
N ARG A 222 21.69 -18.53 -4.26
CA ARG A 222 22.69 -18.53 -5.36
C ARG A 222 22.95 -17.13 -5.90
N ARG A 223 21.89 -16.34 -6.10
CA ARG A 223 21.99 -14.94 -6.57
C ARG A 223 21.55 -14.01 -5.45
N PHE A 224 22.10 -12.79 -5.47
CA PHE A 224 21.77 -11.77 -4.48
C PHE A 224 20.26 -11.49 -4.40
N GLN A 225 19.60 -11.31 -5.55
CA GLN A 225 18.15 -11.07 -5.60
C GLN A 225 17.32 -12.25 -5.05
N ASP A 226 17.79 -13.48 -5.25
CA ASP A 226 17.11 -14.69 -4.77
C ASP A 226 17.27 -14.82 -3.25
N SER A 227 18.47 -14.52 -2.73
CA SER A 227 18.74 -14.48 -1.29
C SER A 227 17.82 -13.49 -0.57
N ILE A 228 17.65 -12.29 -1.14
CA ILE A 228 16.75 -11.27 -0.56
C ILE A 228 15.29 -11.72 -0.62
N ARG A 229 14.84 -12.29 -1.75
CA ARG A 229 13.47 -12.82 -1.88
C ARG A 229 13.17 -13.92 -0.85
N LEU A 230 14.09 -14.87 -0.70
CA LEU A 230 14.00 -15.94 0.30
C LEU A 230 13.90 -15.35 1.71
N LEU A 231 14.82 -14.44 2.08
CA LEU A 231 14.86 -13.87 3.41
C LEU A 231 13.63 -13.00 3.72
N ILE A 232 13.05 -12.29 2.74
CA ILE A 232 11.78 -11.57 2.91
C ILE A 232 10.67 -12.54 3.33
N GLY A 233 10.55 -13.70 2.66
CA GLY A 233 9.62 -14.75 3.07
C GLY A 233 9.88 -15.25 4.49
N CYS A 234 11.16 -15.39 4.87
CA CYS A 234 11.52 -15.79 6.23
C CYS A 234 11.19 -14.71 7.28
N VAL A 235 11.30 -13.40 6.98
CA VAL A 235 10.87 -12.32 7.90
C VAL A 235 9.37 -12.42 8.17
N THR A 236 8.57 -12.74 7.14
CA THR A 236 7.12 -12.94 7.28
C THR A 236 6.74 -14.29 7.89
N LEU A 237 7.72 -15.07 8.36
CA LEU A 237 7.54 -16.42 8.90
C LEU A 237 6.96 -17.43 7.90
N ASP A 238 7.15 -17.20 6.60
CA ASP A 238 6.70 -18.11 5.57
C ASP A 238 7.77 -19.17 5.25
N ASN A 239 7.40 -20.44 5.40
CA ASN A 239 8.16 -21.64 5.03
C ASN A 239 9.63 -21.73 5.53
N TRP A 240 10.02 -20.87 6.48
CA TRP A 240 11.41 -20.66 6.92
C TRP A 240 12.03 -21.91 7.56
N ASN A 241 11.23 -22.67 8.31
CA ASN A 241 11.65 -23.90 8.99
C ASN A 241 12.01 -25.00 7.99
N ASN A 242 11.26 -25.11 6.90
CA ASN A 242 11.52 -26.08 5.85
C ASN A 242 12.76 -25.67 5.03
N VAL A 243 12.92 -24.36 4.73
CA VAL A 243 14.14 -23.85 4.11
C VAL A 243 15.37 -24.11 4.98
N MET A 244 15.28 -23.87 6.30
CA MET A 244 16.33 -24.19 7.26
C MET A 244 16.69 -25.69 7.24
N GLY A 245 15.68 -26.55 7.20
CA GLY A 245 15.86 -28.01 7.12
C GLY A 245 16.55 -28.46 5.83
N ASP A 246 16.12 -27.94 4.68
CA ASP A 246 16.73 -28.23 3.38
C ASP A 246 18.19 -27.77 3.31
N LEU A 247 18.54 -26.67 4.00
CA LEU A 247 19.91 -26.15 4.09
C LEU A 247 20.77 -26.86 5.15
N ALA A 248 20.15 -27.71 5.98
CA ALA A 248 20.78 -28.50 7.01
C ALA A 248 21.09 -29.95 6.57
N ILE A 249 20.85 -30.30 5.31
CA ILE A 249 21.11 -31.66 4.81
C ILE A 249 22.59 -32.03 4.90
N SER A 250 22.86 -33.30 5.23
CA SER A 250 24.21 -33.88 5.27
C SER A 250 24.15 -35.39 5.01
N GLY A 251 25.32 -36.02 4.83
CA GLY A 251 25.42 -37.48 4.64
C GLY A 251 24.82 -37.93 3.30
N VAL A 252 23.97 -38.95 3.32
CA VAL A 252 23.43 -39.61 2.09
C VAL A 252 22.48 -38.74 1.27
N LEU A 253 22.02 -37.61 1.82
CA LEU A 253 21.09 -36.68 1.15
C LEU A 253 21.82 -35.70 0.21
N CYS A 254 23.16 -35.67 0.25
CA CYS A 254 24.00 -34.80 -0.55
C CYS A 254 25.26 -35.54 -1.04
N THR A 255 26.00 -34.91 -1.94
CA THR A 255 27.22 -35.42 -2.56
C THR A 255 28.39 -34.54 -2.12
N SER A 256 29.30 -35.13 -1.33
CA SER A 256 30.56 -34.49 -0.95
C SER A 256 31.73 -35.27 -1.53
N THR A 257 32.37 -34.70 -2.54
CA THR A 257 33.57 -35.21 -3.21
C THR A 257 34.68 -34.16 -3.15
N LYS A 258 35.90 -34.51 -3.55
CA LYS A 258 37.04 -33.57 -3.51
C LYS A 258 36.81 -32.32 -4.38
N ASP A 259 36.13 -32.47 -5.51
CA ASP A 259 35.93 -31.39 -6.48
C ASP A 259 34.54 -30.74 -6.40
N PHE A 260 33.59 -31.36 -5.70
CA PHE A 260 32.21 -30.90 -5.64
C PHE A 260 31.56 -31.20 -4.28
N ASN A 261 30.94 -30.19 -3.69
CA ASN A 261 30.20 -30.30 -2.43
C ASN A 261 28.87 -29.54 -2.52
N ASP A 262 27.76 -30.26 -2.52
CA ASP A 262 26.40 -29.71 -2.45
C ASP A 262 25.70 -30.01 -1.11
N CYS A 263 26.46 -30.44 -0.11
CA CYS A 263 25.93 -30.61 1.23
C CYS A 263 25.59 -29.26 1.86
N GLY A 264 24.55 -29.27 2.68
CA GLY A 264 24.25 -28.18 3.60
C GLY A 264 25.20 -28.19 4.78
N SER A 265 24.95 -27.29 5.71
CA SER A 265 25.65 -27.25 7.00
C SER A 265 24.61 -27.24 8.12
N PRO A 266 24.38 -28.38 8.81
CA PRO A 266 23.35 -28.47 9.82
C PRO A 266 23.51 -27.41 10.91
N ILE A 267 24.71 -27.31 11.49
CA ILE A 267 24.98 -26.37 12.59
C ILE A 267 24.84 -24.92 12.09
N PHE A 268 25.46 -24.60 10.94
CA PHE A 268 25.42 -23.23 10.42
C PHE A 268 24.00 -22.81 10.04
N SER A 269 23.22 -23.68 9.39
CA SER A 269 21.83 -23.37 9.00
C SER A 269 20.97 -23.02 10.22
N HIS A 270 21.00 -23.85 11.27
CA HIS A 270 20.22 -23.60 12.48
C HIS A 270 20.65 -22.30 13.19
N VAL A 271 21.96 -22.08 13.36
CA VAL A 271 22.47 -20.86 14.00
C VAL A 271 22.15 -19.62 13.16
N PHE A 272 22.31 -19.70 11.83
CA PHE A 272 22.01 -18.62 10.89
C PHE A 272 20.56 -18.17 11.01
N PHE A 273 19.60 -19.11 10.91
CA PHE A 273 18.17 -18.77 10.99
C PHE A 273 17.72 -18.37 12.40
N LEU A 274 18.30 -18.96 13.45
CA LEU A 274 18.03 -18.56 14.84
C LEU A 274 18.45 -17.11 15.09
N CYS A 275 19.71 -16.76 14.74
CA CYS A 275 20.20 -15.39 14.90
C CYS A 275 19.41 -14.41 14.02
N PHE A 276 19.13 -14.77 12.77
CA PHE A 276 18.32 -13.97 11.87
C PHE A 276 16.94 -13.68 12.47
N TYR A 277 16.28 -14.71 13.01
CA TYR A 277 14.95 -14.59 13.57
C TYR A 277 14.92 -13.74 14.83
N VAL A 278 15.87 -13.93 15.75
CA VAL A 278 15.97 -13.12 16.98
C VAL A 278 16.16 -11.64 16.65
N VAL A 279 17.06 -11.32 15.71
CA VAL A 279 17.30 -9.93 15.31
C VAL A 279 16.07 -9.34 14.59
N CYS A 280 15.46 -10.08 13.66
CA CYS A 280 14.24 -9.63 12.98
C CYS A 280 13.08 -9.42 13.95
N ALA A 281 12.88 -10.32 14.90
CA ALA A 281 11.84 -10.20 15.92
C ALA A 281 12.03 -8.95 16.78
N TYR A 282 13.27 -8.67 17.21
CA TYR A 282 13.60 -7.45 17.94
C TYR A 282 13.31 -6.18 17.11
N MET A 283 13.66 -6.20 15.82
CA MET A 283 13.37 -5.08 14.91
C MET A 283 11.86 -4.87 14.70
N ILE A 284 11.09 -5.93 14.51
CA ILE A 284 9.63 -5.86 14.35
C ILE A 284 8.97 -5.37 15.65
N GLN A 285 9.44 -5.81 16.82
CA GLN A 285 8.95 -5.30 18.10
C GLN A 285 9.20 -3.80 18.23
N ASN A 286 10.40 -3.33 17.89
CA ASN A 286 10.72 -1.90 17.91
C ASN A 286 9.88 -1.11 16.90
N LEU A 287 9.54 -1.70 15.75
CA LEU A 287 8.62 -1.11 14.78
C LEU A 287 7.22 -0.93 15.37
N VAL A 288 6.66 -1.98 15.97
CA VAL A 288 5.33 -1.92 16.60
C VAL A 288 5.33 -0.89 17.72
N ILE A 289 6.36 -0.86 18.56
CA ILE A 289 6.51 0.14 19.64
C ILE A 289 6.55 1.55 19.04
N ALA A 290 7.35 1.80 18.00
CA ALA A 290 7.41 3.11 17.35
C ALA A 290 6.04 3.55 16.79
N ILE A 291 5.33 2.66 16.09
CA ILE A 291 4.00 2.94 15.54
C ILE A 291 2.99 3.22 16.66
N VAL A 292 3.01 2.45 17.74
CA VAL A 292 2.13 2.67 18.90
C VAL A 292 2.47 4.00 19.56
N LEU A 293 3.75 4.33 19.76
CA LEU A 293 4.16 5.59 20.37
C LEU A 293 3.77 6.81 19.52
N ASP A 294 3.84 6.71 18.20
CA ASP A 294 3.42 7.76 17.27
C ASP A 294 1.90 7.93 17.28
N ASN A 295 1.13 6.82 17.21
CA ASN A 295 -0.33 6.88 17.20
C ASN A 295 -0.94 7.31 18.55
N PHE A 296 -0.40 6.82 19.67
CA PHE A 296 -0.82 7.23 21.03
C PHE A 296 -0.02 8.44 21.57
N GLY A 297 0.83 9.04 20.72
CA GLY A 297 1.53 10.29 21.01
C GLY A 297 0.95 11.52 20.33
N GLY A 298 0.20 11.29 19.25
CA GLY A 298 -0.65 12.29 18.61
C GLY A 298 -2.02 12.51 19.26
N GLY A 299 -2.42 11.68 20.23
CA GLY A 299 -3.59 11.91 21.10
C GLY A 299 -3.25 12.87 22.23
#